data_AF-A0A2S9FQJ5-F1
#
_entry.id   AF-A0A2S9FQJ5-F1
#
_cell.length_a   1.000
_cell.length_b   1.000
_cell.length_c   1.000
_cell.angle_alpha   90.00
_cell.angle_beta   90.00
_cell.angle_gamma   90.00
#
_symmetry.space_group_name_H-M   'P 1'
#
loop_
_entity.id
_entity.type
_entity.pdbx_description
1 polymer ?
#
loop_
_entity_poly.entity_id
_entity_poly.type
_entity_poly.pdbx_seq_one_letter_code
_entity_poly.pdbx_strand_id
1 'polypeptide(L)'
;DPAQGVAAETMLDVINELRAAGAEAMEIRGQEGGRQISVRVGVDTWVVGSPGALIVDSTALGPVYSVLAIGDPPTLAAAMNIPGGAMDSIERVGGTMVVEQS
;
A
#
# COMPACT_ATOMS: atom_id res chain seq x y z
N ASP A 1 15.65 -14.25 -11.69
CA ASP A 1 15.60 -13.70 -10.33
C ASP A 1 15.05 -12.29 -10.39
N PRO A 2 13.73 -12.11 -10.31
CA PRO A 2 13.08 -10.81 -10.34
C PRO A 2 12.28 -10.57 -9.07
N ALA A 3 12.71 -9.59 -8.26
CA ALA A 3 11.95 -8.87 -7.24
C ALA A 3 10.54 -9.44 -6.90
N GLN A 4 10.50 -10.50 -6.07
CA GLN A 4 9.24 -11.00 -5.50
C GLN A 4 8.79 -10.05 -4.39
N GLY A 5 8.02 -9.03 -4.73
CA GLY A 5 7.42 -8.18 -3.71
C GLY A 5 6.89 -6.85 -4.25
N VAL A 6 6.07 -6.20 -3.44
CA VAL A 6 5.61 -4.84 -3.70
C VAL A 6 6.79 -3.87 -3.56
N ALA A 7 7.03 -3.08 -4.59
CA ALA A 7 8.06 -2.04 -4.61
C ALA A 7 7.60 -0.78 -3.85
N ALA A 8 8.55 0.08 -3.47
CA ALA A 8 8.26 1.30 -2.74
C ALA A 8 7.35 2.25 -3.55
N GLU A 9 7.59 2.36 -4.85
CA GLU A 9 6.80 3.15 -5.79
C GLU A 9 5.36 2.65 -5.85
N THR A 10 5.15 1.34 -5.89
CA THR A 10 3.80 0.76 -5.92
C THR A 10 3.03 1.05 -4.63
N MET A 11 3.68 1.00 -3.47
CA MET A 11 3.04 1.40 -2.21
C MET A 11 2.71 2.89 -2.19
N LEU A 12 3.58 3.74 -2.74
CA LEU A 12 3.33 5.17 -2.87
C LEU A 12 2.14 5.45 -3.81
N ASP A 13 2.00 4.70 -4.90
CA ASP A 13 0.86 4.79 -5.82
C ASP A 13 -0.45 4.45 -5.09
N VAL A 14 -0.49 3.37 -4.30
CA VAL A 14 -1.66 3.02 -3.47
C VAL A 14 -2.06 4.19 -2.57
N ILE A 15 -1.10 4.76 -1.85
CA ILE A 15 -1.35 5.90 -0.94
C ILE A 15 -1.90 7.09 -1.72
N ASN A 16 -1.32 7.42 -2.87
CA ASN A 16 -1.70 8.58 -3.65
C ASN A 16 -3.07 8.42 -4.32
N GLU A 17 -3.38 7.24 -4.83
CA GLU A 17 -4.71 6.92 -5.38
C GLU A 17 -5.78 7.02 -4.30
N LEU A 18 -5.53 6.49 -3.09
CA LEU A 18 -6.45 6.63 -1.96
C LEU A 18 -6.63 8.09 -1.53
N ARG A 19 -5.55 8.90 -1.49
CA ARG A 19 -5.66 10.35 -1.24
C ARG A 19 -6.50 11.05 -2.31
N ALA A 20 -6.26 10.76 -3.57
CA ALA A 20 -7.00 11.33 -4.69
C ALA A 20 -8.49 10.95 -4.63
N ALA A 21 -8.80 9.76 -4.13
CA ALA A 21 -10.15 9.25 -3.92
C ALA A 21 -10.83 9.80 -2.65
N GLY A 22 -10.15 10.64 -1.87
CA GLY A 22 -10.71 11.28 -0.68
C GLY A 22 -10.55 10.50 0.61
N ALA A 23 -9.54 9.62 0.72
CA ALA A 23 -9.20 9.01 2.01
C ALA A 23 -8.81 10.08 3.04
N GLU A 24 -9.50 10.10 4.18
CA GLU A 24 -9.31 11.06 5.27
C GLU A 24 -8.21 10.59 6.26
N ALA A 25 -8.03 9.28 6.36
CA ALA A 25 -7.01 8.65 7.20
C ALA A 25 -6.58 7.33 6.59
N MET A 26 -5.29 7.01 6.73
CA MET A 26 -4.74 5.73 6.26
C MET A 26 -3.70 5.18 7.24
N GLU A 27 -3.60 3.86 7.32
CA GLU A 27 -2.58 3.12 8.05
C GLU A 27 -2.01 2.02 7.16
N ILE A 28 -0.68 1.91 7.10
CA ILE A 28 0.01 0.81 6.43
C ILE A 28 0.43 -0.20 7.49
N ARG A 29 0.07 -1.46 7.29
CA ARG A 29 0.45 -2.59 8.13
C ARG A 29 1.37 -3.51 7.35
N GLY A 30 2.33 -4.06 8.05
CA GLY A 30 3.22 -5.11 7.54
C GLY A 30 3.74 -5.94 8.70
N GLN A 31 4.81 -6.69 8.45
CA GLN A 31 5.42 -7.55 9.45
C GLN A 31 6.91 -7.24 9.64
N GLU A 32 7.38 -7.27 10.88
CA GLU A 32 8.80 -7.25 11.22
C GLU A 32 9.06 -8.29 12.32
N GLY A 33 9.99 -9.21 12.09
CA GLY A 33 10.32 -10.26 13.08
C GLY A 33 9.12 -11.12 13.51
N GLY A 34 8.14 -11.34 12.63
CA GLY A 34 6.91 -12.09 12.91
C GLY A 34 5.85 -11.32 13.72
N ARG A 35 6.05 -10.03 13.95
CA ARG A 35 5.08 -9.14 14.61
C ARG A 35 4.45 -8.21 13.59
N GLN A 36 3.16 -7.95 13.73
CA GLN A 36 2.52 -6.89 12.94
C GLN A 36 3.02 -5.53 13.41
N ILE A 37 3.43 -4.71 12.47
CA ILE A 37 3.82 -3.31 12.68
C ILE A 37 2.88 -2.44 11.84
N SER A 38 2.56 -1.25 12.34
CA SER A 38 1.75 -0.29 11.60
C SER A 38 2.34 1.12 11.62
N VAL A 39 2.09 1.85 10.53
CA VAL A 39 2.51 3.23 10.34
C VAL A 39 1.30 4.05 9.90
N ARG A 40 0.98 5.10 10.67
CA ARG A 40 -0.05 6.07 10.30
C ARG A 40 0.49 6.95 9.18
N VAL A 41 -0.23 7.03 8.07
CA VAL A 41 0.18 7.87 6.93
C VAL A 41 -0.13 9.34 7.24
N GLY A 42 0.91 10.17 7.17
CA GLY A 42 0.87 11.63 7.24
C GLY A 42 1.08 12.28 5.86
N VAL A 43 1.25 13.60 5.84
CA VAL A 43 1.47 14.36 4.59
C VAL A 43 2.89 14.16 4.06
N ASP A 44 3.86 13.98 4.96
CA ASP A 44 5.29 13.83 4.71
C ASP A 44 5.75 12.38 4.80
N THR A 45 4.81 11.43 4.88
CA THR A 45 5.13 10.00 4.85
C THR A 45 5.91 9.65 3.60
N TRP A 46 7.01 8.93 3.79
CA TRP A 46 7.87 8.45 2.73
C TRP A 46 8.00 6.93 2.74
N VAL A 47 8.21 6.35 1.57
CA VAL A 47 8.43 4.92 1.36
C VAL A 47 9.70 4.73 0.55
N VAL A 48 10.61 3.91 1.06
CA VAL A 48 11.83 3.47 0.35
C VAL A 48 12.06 1.98 0.61
N GLY A 49 13.09 1.41 0.01
CA GLY A 49 13.51 0.03 0.25
C GLY A 49 13.51 -0.81 -1.02
N SER A 50 13.72 -2.10 -0.86
CA SER A 50 13.67 -3.06 -1.96
C SER A 50 12.29 -3.72 -2.01
N PRO A 51 11.88 -4.26 -3.18
CA PRO A 51 10.63 -5.01 -3.28
C PRO A 51 10.52 -6.10 -2.20
N GLY A 52 9.43 -6.06 -1.41
CA GLY A 52 9.22 -7.01 -0.29
C GLY A 52 9.95 -6.65 1.02
N ALA A 53 10.69 -5.54 1.07
CA ALA A 53 11.34 -5.03 2.28
C ALA A 53 11.28 -3.51 2.28
N LEU A 54 10.12 -2.97 2.68
CA LEU A 54 9.85 -1.54 2.66
C LEU A 54 10.28 -0.89 3.98
N ILE A 55 10.63 0.39 3.92
CA ILE A 55 10.77 1.27 5.08
C ILE A 55 9.79 2.41 4.88
N VAL A 56 8.85 2.55 5.80
CA VAL A 56 7.84 3.63 5.83
C VAL A 56 8.07 4.45 7.09
N ASP A 57 8.39 5.73 6.95
CA ASP A 57 8.67 6.64 8.08
C ASP A 57 9.63 6.02 9.12
N SER A 58 10.78 5.56 8.63
CA SER A 58 11.82 4.87 9.41
C SER A 58 11.42 3.52 10.02
N THR A 59 10.23 3.01 9.70
CA THR A 59 9.73 1.72 10.20
C THR A 59 9.85 0.65 9.11
N ALA A 60 10.58 -0.43 9.39
CA ALA A 60 10.70 -1.53 8.44
C ALA A 60 9.42 -2.37 8.41
N LEU A 61 8.94 -2.67 7.21
CA LEU A 61 7.74 -3.46 6.95
C LEU A 61 8.06 -4.51 5.87
N GLY A 62 7.82 -5.78 6.20
CA GLY A 62 7.77 -6.88 5.24
C GLY A 62 6.34 -7.29 4.90
N PRO A 63 6.15 -8.07 3.81
CA PRO A 63 4.84 -8.58 3.41
C PRO A 63 4.31 -9.62 4.41
N VAL A 64 3.00 -9.93 4.42
CA VAL A 64 1.94 -9.35 3.58
C VAL A 64 1.55 -7.97 4.09
N TYR A 65 1.37 -7.01 3.17
CA TYR A 65 0.97 -5.65 3.49
C TYR A 65 -0.55 -5.48 3.53
N SER A 66 -1.04 -4.56 4.36
CA SER A 66 -2.43 -4.10 4.35
C SER A 66 -2.46 -2.59 4.47
N VAL A 67 -3.26 -1.93 3.64
CA VAL A 67 -3.54 -0.49 3.77
C VAL A 67 -4.98 -0.36 4.21
N LEU A 68 -5.19 0.14 5.43
CA LEU A 68 -6.50 0.50 5.93
C LEU A 68 -6.74 1.97 5.61
N ALA A 69 -7.85 2.29 4.94
CA ALA A 69 -8.23 3.65 4.60
C ALA A 69 -9.65 3.96 5.07
N ILE A 70 -9.85 5.19 5.56
CA ILE A 70 -11.16 5.73 5.94
C ILE A 70 -11.56 6.77 4.89
N GLY A 71 -12.76 6.61 4.33
CA GLY A 71 -13.34 7.48 3.30
C GLY A 71 -14.64 6.85 2.80
N ASP A 72 -15.16 7.31 1.65
CA ASP A 72 -16.32 6.68 0.99
C ASP A 72 -15.91 5.33 0.38
N PRO A 73 -16.37 4.17 0.89
CA PRO A 73 -15.83 2.88 0.48
C PRO A 73 -15.95 2.57 -1.01
N PRO A 74 -17.09 2.86 -1.70
CA PRO A 74 -17.19 2.66 -3.14
C PRO A 74 -16.21 3.51 -3.94
N THR A 75 -15.99 4.77 -3.55
CA THR A 75 -15.04 5.67 -4.21
C THR A 75 -13.60 5.20 -4.03
N LEU A 76 -13.21 4.81 -2.81
CA LEU A 76 -11.87 4.26 -2.54
C LEU A 76 -11.62 2.96 -3.31
N ALA A 77 -12.60 2.05 -3.33
CA ALA A 77 -12.49 0.81 -4.08
C ALA A 77 -12.41 1.07 -5.60
N ALA A 78 -13.18 2.01 -6.13
CA ALA A 78 -13.12 2.37 -7.54
C ALA A 78 -11.73 2.90 -7.92
N ALA A 79 -11.09 3.69 -7.06
CA ALA A 79 -9.75 4.22 -7.30
C ALA A 79 -8.68 3.11 -7.42
N MET A 80 -8.73 2.10 -6.55
CA MET A 80 -7.82 0.96 -6.61
C MET A 80 -7.98 0.11 -7.89
N ASN A 81 -9.14 0.19 -8.56
CA ASN A 81 -9.44 -0.55 -9.78
C ASN A 81 -9.24 0.28 -11.06
N ILE A 82 -8.60 1.46 -10.98
CA ILE A 82 -8.31 2.27 -12.16
C ILE A 82 -7.26 1.56 -13.04
N PRO A 83 -7.53 1.35 -14.34
CA PRO A 83 -6.56 0.71 -15.24
C PRO A 83 -5.23 1.46 -15.32
N GLY A 84 -4.13 0.71 -15.27
CA GLY A 84 -2.76 1.20 -15.25
C GLY A 84 -2.29 1.69 -13.87
N GLY A 85 -3.12 1.61 -12.84
CA GLY A 85 -2.84 2.09 -11.48
C GLY A 85 -2.11 1.10 -10.58
N ALA A 86 -2.34 1.23 -9.28
CA ALA A 86 -1.65 0.46 -8.25
C ALA A 86 -1.94 -1.05 -8.31
N MET A 87 -3.20 -1.46 -8.54
CA MET A 87 -3.57 -2.88 -8.65
C MET A 87 -2.84 -3.56 -9.82
N ASP A 88 -2.91 -2.97 -11.01
CA ASP A 88 -2.20 -3.47 -12.20
C ASP A 88 -0.69 -3.55 -11.97
N SER A 89 -0.11 -2.60 -11.22
CA SER A 89 1.31 -2.62 -10.87
C SER A 89 1.69 -3.77 -9.95
N ILE A 90 0.82 -4.16 -9.01
CA ILE A 90 1.00 -5.35 -8.17
C ILE A 90 0.86 -6.63 -9.01
N GLU A 91 -0.16 -6.73 -9.84
CA GLU A 91 -0.40 -7.92 -10.67
C GLU A 91 0.73 -8.15 -11.69
N ARG A 92 1.29 -7.08 -12.26
CA ARG A 92 2.39 -7.13 -13.22
C ARG A 92 3.68 -7.76 -12.67
N VAL A 93 3.89 -7.70 -11.35
CA VAL A 93 5.01 -8.38 -10.67
C VAL A 93 4.62 -9.74 -10.08
N GLY A 94 3.43 -10.25 -10.42
CA GLY A 94 2.92 -11.54 -9.96
C GLY A 94 2.34 -11.52 -8.55
N GLY A 95 2.05 -10.33 -8.01
CA GLY A 95 1.37 -10.16 -6.73
C GLY A 95 -0.15 -10.30 -6.84
N THR A 96 -0.84 -10.13 -5.71
CA THR A 96 -2.31 -10.08 -5.66
C THR A 96 -2.72 -8.98 -4.69
N MET A 97 -3.74 -8.20 -5.06
CA MET A 97 -4.40 -7.24 -4.18
C MET A 97 -5.85 -7.67 -3.97
N VAL A 98 -6.35 -7.56 -2.74
CA VAL A 98 -7.77 -7.74 -2.42
C VAL A 98 -8.25 -6.45 -1.78
N VAL A 99 -9.39 -5.93 -2.27
CA VAL A 99 -10.03 -4.73 -1.74
C VAL A 99 -11.33 -5.15 -1.05
N GLU A 100 -11.46 -4.79 0.22
CA GLU A 100 -12.66 -5.04 1.03
C GLU A 100 -13.28 -3.69 1.43
N GLN A 101 -14.60 -3.57 1.25
CA GLN A 101 -15.37 -2.40 1.66
C GLN A 101 -16.12 -2.73 2.95
N SER A 102 -16.15 -1.80 3.90
CA SER A 102 -16.80 -1.94 5.22
C SER A 102 -17.50 -0.67 5.66
#